data_AF-A0A379MNR2-F1
#
_entry.id   AF-A0A379MNR2-F1
#
_cell.length_a   1.000
_cell.length_b   1.000
_cell.length_c   1.000
_cell.angle_alpha   90.00
_cell.angle_beta   90.00
_cell.angle_gamma   90.00
#
_symmetry.space_group_name_H-M   'P 1'
#
loop_
_entity.id
_entity.type
_entity.pdbx_description
1 polymer ?
#
loop_
_entity_poly.entity_id
_entity_poly.type
_entity_poly.pdbx_seq_one_letter_code
_entity_poly.pdbx_strand_id
1 'polypeptide(L)'
;MKKKIFVALMAVAVGLGMLTGCSKDKPYSSYNIGVDFYGLPKHENGSNYTEEEASKLPADQRDLYFVANYLAGWLIDNGYIRTNYVNALVIEGADLAYNDQVAYNLYENEVKRLDEADLEKVLADAQKLSGDDKLEITTSGTVSFTYRLTRTTTLPEGTQLSKRYTVSYSPASANPSNPE
;
A
#
# COMPACT_ATOMS: atom_id res chain seq x y z
N MET A 1 14.27 -3.13 19.15
CA MET A 1 12.86 -3.07 18.72
C MET A 1 12.71 -1.93 17.73
N LYS A 2 12.78 -2.20 16.42
CA LYS A 2 12.49 -1.19 15.40
C LYS A 2 10.97 -1.07 15.31
N LYS A 3 10.43 0.15 15.49
CA LYS A 3 8.99 0.41 15.37
C LYS A 3 8.58 0.15 13.92
N LYS A 4 7.96 -1.01 13.65
CA LYS A 4 7.27 -1.25 12.38
C LYS A 4 6.12 -0.24 12.32
N ILE A 5 6.07 0.62 11.30
CA ILE A 5 4.96 1.54 11.09
C ILE A 5 3.82 0.68 10.54
N PHE A 6 2.89 0.32 11.40
CA PHE A 6 1.75 -0.53 11.07
C PHE A 6 0.71 0.29 10.32
N VAL A 7 0.57 0.02 9.02
CA VAL A 7 -0.39 0.70 8.15
C VAL A 7 -1.77 0.11 8.41
N ALA A 8 -2.45 0.64 9.41
CA ALA A 8 -3.89 0.62 9.44
C ALA A 8 -4.37 1.29 8.14
N LEU A 9 -5.04 0.52 7.27
CA LEU A 9 -5.79 0.96 6.09
C LEU A 9 -6.75 2.12 6.48
N MET A 10 -6.25 3.36 6.47
CA MET A 10 -6.97 4.51 6.99
C MET A 10 -7.75 5.23 5.89
N ALA A 11 -9.06 5.33 6.10
CA ALA A 11 -9.91 6.31 5.43
C ALA A 11 -9.53 7.72 5.89
N VAL A 12 -9.17 8.61 4.97
CA VAL A 12 -8.73 9.97 5.27
C VAL A 12 -9.94 10.86 5.54
N ALA A 13 -10.06 11.36 6.78
CA ALA A 13 -10.92 12.49 7.13
C ALA A 13 -10.12 13.80 7.00
N VAL A 14 -10.65 14.76 6.23
CA VAL A 14 -10.01 16.04 5.91
C VAL A 14 -10.40 17.09 6.97
N GLY A 15 -9.40 17.66 7.65
CA GLY A 15 -9.55 18.86 8.47
C GLY A 15 -8.54 19.93 8.01
N LEU A 16 -9.03 21.03 7.45
CA LEU A 16 -8.23 22.17 6.97
C LEU A 16 -8.18 23.27 8.03
N GLY A 17 -6.97 23.73 8.36
CA GLY A 17 -6.72 24.98 9.08
C GLY A 17 -5.97 25.96 8.17
N MET A 18 -6.57 27.12 7.91
CA MET A 18 -5.98 28.22 7.13
C MET A 18 -5.10 29.12 8.00
N LEU A 19 -3.96 29.57 7.48
CA LEU A 19 -3.31 30.82 7.90
C LEU A 19 -2.68 31.52 6.68
N THR A 20 -2.90 32.84 6.62
CA THR A 20 -2.57 33.79 5.54
C THR A 20 -1.25 34.51 5.76
N GLY A 21 -0.48 34.78 4.69
CA GLY A 21 0.62 35.74 4.66
C GLY A 21 1.05 36.10 3.23
N CYS A 22 1.16 37.39 2.91
CA CYS A 22 1.50 37.91 1.57
C CYS A 22 3.00 37.76 1.25
N SER A 23 3.37 36.59 0.74
CA SER A 23 4.36 36.41 -0.31
C SER A 23 3.59 35.90 -1.53
N LYS A 24 4.08 36.05 -2.77
CA LYS A 24 3.55 35.19 -3.86
C LYS A 24 4.10 33.78 -3.60
N ASP A 25 3.60 33.18 -2.51
CA ASP A 25 3.95 31.83 -2.13
C ASP A 25 3.57 30.95 -3.32
N LYS A 26 4.57 30.25 -3.85
CA LYS A 26 4.32 29.22 -4.83
C LYS A 26 3.29 28.27 -4.23
N PRO A 27 2.25 27.87 -4.99
CA PRO A 27 1.26 26.97 -4.44
C PRO A 27 1.93 25.64 -4.09
N TYR A 28 1.78 25.24 -2.84
CA TYR A 28 2.13 23.91 -2.38
C TYR A 28 0.97 22.94 -2.62
N SER A 29 1.27 21.71 -2.97
CA SER A 29 0.28 20.63 -3.00
C SER A 29 0.85 19.34 -2.44
N SER A 30 0.02 18.64 -1.67
CA SER A 30 0.35 17.33 -1.11
C SER A 30 -0.43 16.26 -1.85
N TYR A 31 0.21 15.12 -2.06
CA TYR A 31 -0.32 13.99 -2.78
C TYR A 31 -0.09 12.72 -1.98
N ASN A 32 -1.12 11.89 -1.93
CA ASN A 32 -1.02 10.50 -1.51
C ASN A 32 -0.87 9.63 -2.75
N ILE A 33 0.16 8.80 -2.74
CA ILE A 33 0.32 7.67 -3.63
C ILE A 33 0.23 6.40 -2.78
N GLY A 34 -0.68 5.49 -3.11
CA GLY A 34 -0.97 4.34 -2.27
C GLY A 34 -1.63 3.21 -3.01
N VAL A 35 -2.06 2.20 -2.26
CA VAL A 35 -2.81 1.05 -2.80
C VAL A 35 -4.14 0.89 -2.08
N ASP A 36 -5.17 0.52 -2.83
CA ASP A 36 -6.47 0.12 -2.30
C ASP A 36 -6.63 -1.39 -2.55
N PHE A 37 -6.50 -2.19 -1.49
CA PHE A 37 -6.70 -3.63 -1.52
C PHE A 37 -8.19 -4.00 -1.52
N TYR A 38 -8.54 -5.05 -2.26
CA TYR A 38 -9.91 -5.55 -2.40
C TYR A 38 -10.12 -6.87 -1.65
N GLY A 39 -11.36 -7.08 -1.19
CA GLY A 39 -11.78 -8.36 -0.62
C GLY A 39 -11.16 -8.70 0.74
N LEU A 40 -10.46 -7.76 1.36
CA LEU A 40 -9.88 -7.99 2.69
C LEU A 40 -10.99 -8.19 3.73
N PRO A 41 -10.80 -9.12 4.68
CA PRO A 41 -11.72 -9.28 5.79
C PRO A 41 -11.76 -7.99 6.61
N LYS A 42 -12.96 -7.59 7.03
CA LYS A 42 -13.22 -6.41 7.83
C LYS A 42 -14.25 -6.71 8.90
N HIS A 43 -14.22 -5.94 9.97
CA HIS A 43 -15.31 -5.90 10.96
C HIS A 43 -16.62 -5.46 10.29
N GLU A 44 -17.77 -5.78 10.89
CA GLU A 44 -19.09 -5.43 10.34
C GLU A 44 -19.28 -3.91 10.14
N ASN A 45 -18.61 -3.10 10.98
CA ASN A 45 -18.59 -1.64 10.89
C ASN A 45 -17.66 -1.10 9.78
N GLY A 46 -17.01 -1.98 9.02
CA GLY A 46 -16.09 -1.64 7.94
C GLY A 46 -14.66 -1.29 8.37
N SER A 47 -14.31 -1.38 9.65
CA SER A 47 -12.93 -1.19 10.12
C SER A 47 -12.06 -2.40 9.83
N ASN A 48 -10.76 -2.19 9.69
CA ASN A 48 -9.81 -3.29 9.48
C ASN A 48 -9.52 -4.02 10.80
N TYR A 49 -9.20 -5.31 10.69
CA TYR A 49 -8.69 -6.09 11.81
C TYR A 49 -7.30 -5.62 12.23
N THR A 50 -6.97 -5.77 13.52
CA THR A 50 -5.57 -5.77 13.96
C THR A 50 -4.90 -7.10 13.58
N GLU A 51 -3.57 -7.17 13.67
CA GLU A 51 -2.84 -8.42 13.39
C GLU A 51 -3.25 -9.56 14.34
N GLU A 52 -3.40 -9.25 15.63
CA GLU A 52 -3.83 -10.19 16.65
C GLU A 52 -5.26 -10.71 16.41
N GLU A 53 -6.16 -9.84 15.94
CA GLU A 53 -7.52 -10.24 15.56
C GLU A 53 -7.52 -11.06 14.28
N ALA A 54 -6.77 -10.62 13.26
CA ALA A 54 -6.66 -11.30 11.98
C ALA A 54 -6.12 -12.73 12.14
N SER A 55 -5.20 -12.96 13.08
CA SER A 55 -4.66 -14.29 13.41
C SER A 55 -5.72 -15.34 13.79
N LYS A 56 -6.89 -14.88 14.24
CA LYS A 56 -8.01 -15.71 14.70
C LYS A 56 -9.09 -15.94 13.64
N LEU A 57 -8.94 -15.32 12.46
CA LEU A 57 -9.86 -15.51 11.33
C LEU A 57 -9.75 -16.93 10.76
N PRO A 58 -10.76 -17.39 9.99
CA PRO A 58 -10.63 -18.57 9.13
C PRO A 58 -9.36 -18.50 8.26
N ALA A 59 -8.74 -19.65 8.00
CA ALA A 59 -7.39 -19.72 7.42
C ALA A 59 -7.25 -18.98 6.08
N ASP A 60 -8.27 -19.04 5.21
CA ASP A 60 -8.33 -18.34 3.94
C ASP A 60 -8.35 -16.81 4.11
N GLN A 61 -9.17 -16.30 5.05
CA GLN A 61 -9.27 -14.87 5.35
C GLN A 61 -8.03 -14.34 6.08
N ARG A 62 -7.51 -15.12 7.02
CA ARG A 62 -6.28 -14.83 7.73
C ARG A 62 -5.13 -14.69 6.73
N ASP A 63 -4.91 -15.70 5.89
CA ASP A 63 -3.79 -15.72 4.95
C ASP A 63 -3.92 -14.58 3.92
N LEU A 64 -5.13 -14.29 3.43
CA LEU A 64 -5.37 -13.13 2.55
C LEU A 64 -4.97 -11.81 3.24
N TYR A 65 -5.34 -11.64 4.51
CA TYR A 65 -4.99 -10.46 5.30
C TYR A 65 -3.47 -10.32 5.45
N PHE A 66 -2.77 -11.38 5.86
CA PHE A 66 -1.31 -11.35 6.06
C PHE A 66 -0.55 -11.16 4.75
N VAL A 67 -1.00 -11.76 3.65
CA VAL A 67 -0.43 -11.54 2.31
C VAL A 67 -0.57 -10.08 1.89
N ALA A 68 -1.76 -9.48 2.05
CA ALA A 68 -1.99 -8.09 1.71
C ALA A 68 -1.16 -7.14 2.59
N ASN A 69 -1.06 -7.43 3.89
CA ASN A 69 -0.24 -6.64 4.81
C ASN A 69 1.25 -6.73 4.45
N TYR A 70 1.75 -7.93 4.11
CA TYR A 70 3.13 -8.10 3.67
C TYR A 70 3.42 -7.31 2.39
N LEU A 71 2.55 -7.41 1.37
CA LEU A 71 2.72 -6.61 0.14
C LEU A 71 2.67 -5.12 0.44
N ALA A 72 1.78 -4.65 1.30
CA ALA A 72 1.72 -3.24 1.69
C ALA A 72 3.06 -2.79 2.32
N GLY A 73 3.62 -3.59 3.22
CA GLY A 73 4.93 -3.35 3.81
C GLY A 73 6.05 -3.29 2.77
N TRP A 74 6.11 -4.29 1.88
CA TRP A 74 7.08 -4.32 0.79
C TRP A 74 6.96 -3.09 -0.12
N LEU A 75 5.74 -2.67 -0.45
CA LEU A 75 5.48 -1.50 -1.29
C LEU A 75 5.96 -0.20 -0.60
N ILE A 76 5.81 -0.08 0.72
CA ILE A 76 6.33 1.05 1.51
C ILE A 76 7.86 1.04 1.48
N ASP A 77 8.47 -0.10 1.81
CA ASP A 77 9.93 -0.23 1.93
C ASP A 77 10.65 0.01 0.60
N ASN A 78 9.96 -0.24 -0.53
CA ASN A 78 10.47 0.01 -1.88
C ASN A 78 10.05 1.36 -2.48
N GLY A 79 9.41 2.22 -1.68
CA GLY A 79 9.09 3.61 -2.02
C GLY A 79 7.88 3.81 -2.94
N TYR A 80 7.07 2.77 -3.16
CA TYR A 80 5.83 2.85 -3.94
C TYR A 80 4.72 3.58 -3.17
N ILE A 81 4.63 3.40 -1.85
CA ILE A 81 3.59 4.06 -1.04
C ILE A 81 4.15 5.33 -0.41
N ARG A 82 3.48 6.46 -0.68
CA ARG A 82 3.78 7.80 -0.17
C ARG A 82 2.49 8.43 0.33
N THR A 83 2.27 8.43 1.63
CA THR A 83 1.05 9.01 2.24
C THR A 83 1.41 10.07 3.27
N ASN A 84 0.44 10.86 3.71
CA ASN A 84 0.61 11.82 4.81
C ASN A 84 1.29 11.22 6.07
N TYR A 85 1.16 9.91 6.30
CA TYR A 85 1.78 9.21 7.44
C TYR A 85 3.09 8.52 7.08
N VAL A 86 3.40 8.38 5.80
CA VAL A 86 4.55 7.63 5.26
C VAL A 86 5.13 8.42 4.09
N ASN A 87 6.11 9.30 4.33
CA ASN A 87 6.85 10.03 3.28
C ASN A 87 5.95 10.71 2.23
N ALA A 88 5.05 11.58 2.67
CA ALA A 88 4.12 12.31 1.81
C ALA A 88 4.82 13.00 0.63
N LEU A 89 4.19 12.98 -0.54
CA LEU A 89 4.67 13.73 -1.70
C LEU A 89 4.18 15.18 -1.59
N VAL A 90 5.09 16.11 -1.30
CA VAL A 90 4.82 17.55 -1.27
C VAL A 90 5.57 18.21 -2.40
N ILE A 91 4.85 18.96 -3.25
CA ILE A 91 5.41 19.64 -4.42
C ILE A 91 5.12 21.13 -4.30
N GLU A 92 6.17 21.92 -4.51
CA GLU A 92 6.12 23.38 -4.64
C GLU A 92 6.49 23.77 -6.06
N GLY A 93 5.55 24.36 -6.79
CA GLY A 93 5.72 24.64 -8.22
C GLY A 93 5.19 25.99 -8.64
N ALA A 94 5.22 26.25 -9.95
CA ALA A 94 4.76 27.53 -10.50
C ALA A 94 3.24 27.72 -10.32
N ASP A 95 2.46 26.65 -10.45
CA ASP A 95 1.02 26.59 -10.26
C ASP A 95 0.57 25.16 -9.89
N LEU A 96 -0.73 24.95 -9.66
CA LEU A 96 -1.29 23.64 -9.33
C LEU A 96 -1.20 22.63 -10.48
N ALA A 97 -1.33 23.08 -11.73
CA ALA A 97 -1.28 22.17 -12.89
C ALA A 97 0.13 21.60 -13.07
N TYR A 98 1.16 22.41 -12.82
CA TYR A 98 2.54 21.96 -12.76
C TYR A 98 2.74 20.92 -11.64
N ASN A 99 2.22 21.19 -10.43
CA ASN A 99 2.34 20.23 -9.32
C ASN A 99 1.66 18.90 -9.65
N ASP A 100 0.46 18.96 -10.24
CA ASP A 100 -0.32 17.78 -10.64
C ASP A 100 0.43 16.97 -11.71
N GLN A 101 1.05 17.63 -12.69
CA GLN A 101 1.86 16.96 -13.72
C GLN A 101 3.11 16.29 -13.14
N VAL A 102 3.80 16.93 -12.20
CA VAL A 102 4.97 16.33 -11.53
C VAL A 102 4.56 15.11 -10.70
N ALA A 103 3.46 15.19 -9.96
CA ALA A 103 2.91 14.07 -9.20
C ALA A 103 2.49 12.91 -10.12
N TYR A 104 1.83 13.23 -11.24
CA TYR A 104 1.40 12.24 -12.23
C TYR A 104 2.59 11.55 -12.89
N ASN A 105 3.64 12.28 -13.26
CA ASN A 105 4.86 11.68 -13.85
C ASN A 105 5.55 10.73 -12.87
N LEU A 106 5.61 11.09 -11.58
CA LEU A 106 6.13 10.18 -10.55
C LEU A 106 5.26 8.91 -10.46
N TYR A 107 3.94 9.09 -10.34
CA TYR A 107 2.98 8.00 -10.28
C TYR A 107 3.10 7.04 -11.49
N GLU A 108 3.16 7.55 -12.72
CA GLU A 108 3.30 6.73 -13.94
C GLU A 108 4.62 5.95 -13.97
N ASN A 109 5.71 6.54 -13.47
CA ASN A 109 6.99 5.84 -13.36
C ASN A 109 6.90 4.70 -12.32
N GLU A 110 6.21 4.92 -11.20
CA GLU A 110 5.99 3.88 -10.20
C GLU A 110 5.05 2.77 -10.72
N VAL A 111 4.03 3.11 -11.51
CA VAL A 111 3.18 2.12 -12.20
C VAL A 111 4.01 1.24 -13.13
N LYS A 112 4.91 1.82 -13.94
CA LYS A 112 5.80 1.03 -14.81
C LYS A 112 6.71 0.11 -14.01
N ARG A 113 7.30 0.61 -12.92
CA ARG A 113 8.11 -0.20 -12.01
C ARG A 113 7.32 -1.35 -11.38
N LEU A 114 6.04 -1.12 -11.02
CA LEU A 114 5.14 -2.17 -10.52
C LEU A 114 4.79 -3.20 -11.59
N ASP A 115 4.61 -2.76 -12.84
CA ASP A 115 4.36 -3.66 -13.98
C ASP A 115 5.53 -4.59 -14.27
N GLU A 116 6.75 -4.14 -13.98
CA GLU A 116 7.98 -4.92 -14.10
C GLU A 116 8.28 -5.79 -12.86
N ALA A 117 7.58 -5.54 -11.74
CA ALA A 117 7.82 -6.26 -10.49
C ALA A 117 7.15 -7.64 -10.48
N ASP A 118 7.91 -8.67 -10.12
CA ASP A 118 7.39 -10.02 -9.89
C ASP A 118 6.85 -10.14 -8.46
N LEU A 119 5.60 -9.71 -8.27
CA LEU A 119 4.94 -9.69 -6.96
C LEU A 119 4.66 -11.10 -6.40
N GLU A 120 4.48 -12.11 -7.26
CA GLU A 120 4.32 -13.50 -6.83
C GLU A 120 5.65 -14.03 -6.26
N LYS A 121 6.77 -13.71 -6.92
CA LYS A 121 8.11 -14.01 -6.40
C LYS A 121 8.39 -13.29 -5.08
N VAL A 122 7.96 -12.04 -4.92
CA VAL A 122 8.08 -11.32 -3.64
C VAL A 122 7.41 -12.11 -2.51
N LEU A 123 6.19 -12.62 -2.73
CA LEU A 123 5.48 -13.45 -1.75
C LEU A 123 6.16 -14.82 -1.53
N ALA A 124 6.66 -15.45 -2.59
CA ALA A 124 7.35 -16.74 -2.47
C ALA A 124 8.68 -16.60 -1.69
N ASP A 125 9.41 -15.52 -1.89
CA ASP A 125 10.66 -15.25 -1.17
C ASP A 125 10.40 -14.85 0.29
N ALA A 126 9.30 -14.15 0.57
CA ALA A 126 8.85 -13.82 1.92
C ALA A 126 8.66 -15.06 2.82
N GLN A 127 8.20 -16.17 2.24
CA GLN A 127 8.01 -17.43 2.97
C GLN A 127 9.33 -18.15 3.32
N LYS A 128 10.44 -17.76 2.69
CA LYS A 128 11.78 -18.31 2.94
C LYS A 128 12.56 -17.52 3.99
N LEU A 129 12.06 -16.35 4.39
CA LEU A 129 12.66 -15.54 5.43
C LEU A 129 12.55 -16.23 6.80
N SER A 130 13.27 -15.70 7.79
CA SER A 130 13.27 -16.21 9.17
C SER A 130 12.81 -15.15 10.16
N GLY A 131 12.16 -15.57 11.25
CA GLY A 131 11.69 -14.65 12.30
C GLY A 131 10.50 -13.81 11.85
N ASP A 132 10.39 -12.61 12.40
CA ASP A 132 9.22 -11.72 12.28
C ASP A 132 8.94 -11.20 10.85
N ASP A 133 9.83 -11.45 9.90
CA ASP A 133 9.68 -11.04 8.51
C ASP A 133 9.23 -12.20 7.60
N LYS A 134 9.13 -13.41 8.16
CA LYS A 134 8.62 -14.59 7.45
C LYS A 134 7.12 -14.48 7.25
N LEU A 135 6.67 -14.57 6.00
CA LEU A 135 5.26 -14.72 5.69
C LEU A 135 4.88 -16.20 5.87
N GLU A 136 3.90 -16.47 6.73
CA GLU A 136 3.36 -17.82 6.92
C GLU A 136 1.96 -17.92 6.33
N ILE A 137 1.79 -18.80 5.35
CA ILE A 137 0.50 -19.05 4.69
C ILE A 137 0.23 -20.54 4.57
N THR A 138 -1.03 -20.91 4.77
CA THR A 138 -1.52 -22.30 4.80
C THR A 138 -2.55 -22.61 3.73
N THR A 139 -3.05 -21.58 3.05
CA THR A 139 -4.04 -21.64 1.98
C THR A 139 -3.53 -20.96 0.72
N SER A 140 -4.09 -21.34 -0.42
CA SER A 140 -3.86 -20.68 -1.70
C SER A 140 -4.98 -19.69 -1.99
N GLY A 141 -4.65 -18.60 -2.69
CA GLY A 141 -5.62 -17.58 -3.05
C GLY A 141 -5.03 -16.49 -3.93
N THR A 142 -5.75 -15.38 -4.05
CA THR A 142 -5.29 -14.20 -4.78
C THR A 142 -5.57 -12.95 -3.97
N VAL A 143 -4.59 -12.06 -3.91
CA VAL A 143 -4.78 -10.69 -3.42
C VAL A 143 -4.90 -9.76 -4.62
N SER A 144 -5.79 -8.78 -4.53
CA SER A 144 -5.95 -7.78 -5.60
C SER A 144 -5.91 -6.36 -5.04
N PHE A 145 -5.31 -5.45 -5.79
CA PHE A 145 -5.27 -4.03 -5.44
C PHE A 145 -5.21 -3.13 -6.68
N THR A 146 -5.56 -1.85 -6.51
CA THR A 146 -5.20 -0.78 -7.46
C THR A 146 -4.21 0.15 -6.81
N TYR A 147 -3.32 0.72 -7.61
CA TYR A 147 -2.42 1.79 -7.20
C TYR A 147 -3.05 3.13 -7.56
N ARG A 148 -2.94 4.12 -6.67
CA ARG A 148 -3.70 5.37 -6.76
C ARG A 148 -2.84 6.60 -6.50
N LEU A 149 -3.16 7.68 -7.17
CA LEU A 149 -2.70 9.04 -6.88
C LEU A 149 -3.90 9.90 -6.47
N THR A 150 -3.80 10.60 -5.34
CA THR A 150 -4.85 11.49 -4.82
C THR A 150 -4.22 12.77 -4.27
N ARG A 151 -4.64 13.95 -4.75
CA ARG A 151 -4.28 15.24 -4.15
C ARG A 151 -5.03 15.45 -2.83
N THR A 152 -4.33 15.88 -1.78
CA THR A 152 -4.87 15.99 -0.41
C THR A 152 -4.95 17.41 0.14
N THR A 153 -4.31 18.39 -0.50
CA THR A 153 -4.31 19.81 -0.08
C THR A 153 -5.59 20.57 -0.39
N THR A 154 -6.42 20.05 -1.30
CA THR A 154 -7.77 20.54 -1.60
C THR A 154 -8.76 19.38 -1.49
N LEU A 155 -10.07 19.64 -1.54
CA LEU A 155 -11.02 18.55 -1.82
C LEU A 155 -10.49 17.72 -3.02
N PRO A 156 -10.46 16.39 -2.96
CA PRO A 156 -9.85 15.58 -4.02
C PRO A 156 -10.54 15.86 -5.36
N GLU A 157 -9.88 16.59 -6.26
CA GLU A 157 -10.45 16.93 -7.58
C GLU A 157 -10.29 15.81 -8.60
N GLY A 158 -9.59 14.73 -8.24
CA GLY A 158 -9.42 13.56 -9.10
C GLY A 158 -8.64 12.46 -8.40
N THR A 159 -8.99 11.22 -8.69
CA THR A 159 -8.21 10.04 -8.28
C THR A 159 -7.78 9.33 -9.55
N GLN A 160 -6.46 9.28 -9.77
CA GLN A 160 -5.92 8.47 -10.85
C GLN A 160 -5.70 7.06 -10.32
N LEU A 161 -6.18 6.08 -11.07
CA LEU A 161 -6.13 4.67 -10.72
C LEU A 161 -5.36 3.91 -11.79
N SER A 162 -4.55 2.96 -11.36
CA SER A 162 -3.87 2.03 -12.25
C SER A 162 -4.86 0.96 -12.73
N LYS A 163 -4.37 0.05 -13.58
CA LYS A 163 -5.02 -1.26 -13.72
C LYS A 163 -5.11 -1.97 -12.37
N ARG A 164 -5.99 -2.95 -12.27
CA ARG A 164 -6.02 -3.86 -11.12
C ARG A 164 -4.85 -4.85 -11.22
N TYR A 165 -4.06 -4.93 -10.16
CA TYR A 165 -3.07 -5.99 -9.95
C TYR A 165 -3.74 -7.14 -9.22
N THR A 166 -3.48 -8.36 -9.66
CA THR A 166 -3.91 -9.58 -9.01
C THR A 166 -2.69 -10.46 -8.86
N VAL A 167 -2.38 -10.84 -7.63
CA VAL A 167 -1.17 -11.59 -7.27
C VAL A 167 -1.61 -12.90 -6.62
N SER A 168 -1.18 -14.01 -7.19
CA SER A 168 -1.48 -15.33 -6.63
C SER A 168 -0.55 -15.63 -5.47
N TYR A 169 -1.05 -16.36 -4.48
CA TYR A 169 -0.24 -16.91 -3.40
C TYR A 169 -0.62 -18.36 -3.15
N SER A 170 0.35 -19.13 -2.66
CA SER A 170 0.16 -20.52 -2.26
C SER A 170 1.16 -20.87 -1.18
N PRO A 171 0.84 -21.81 -0.28
CA PRO A 171 1.77 -22.28 0.73
C PRO A 171 3.05 -22.74 0.05
N ALA A 172 4.19 -22.43 0.67
CA ALA A 172 5.44 -23.05 0.28
C ALA A 172 5.21 -24.57 0.31
N SER A 173 5.22 -25.20 -0.86
CA SER A 173 5.10 -26.65 -0.96
C SER A 173 6.18 -27.24 -0.05
N ALA A 174 5.76 -28.01 0.96
CA ALA A 174 6.69 -28.75 1.80
C ALA A 174 7.57 -29.57 0.86
N ASN A 175 8.83 -29.17 0.71
CA ASN A 175 9.73 -29.79 -0.23
C ASN A 175 9.84 -31.28 0.17
N PRO A 176 9.50 -32.25 -0.70
CA PRO A 176 9.73 -33.66 -0.41
C PRO A 176 11.22 -33.92 -0.59
N SER A 177 12.01 -33.61 0.42
CA SER A 177 13.43 -33.95 0.44
C SER A 177 13.83 -34.39 1.83
N ASN A 178 13.39 -35.62 2.15
CA ASN A 178 14.13 -36.52 3.00
C ASN A 178 14.13 -37.89 2.29
N PRO A 179 15.17 -38.24 1.49
CA PRO A 179 15.49 -39.64 1.33
C PRO A 179 16.16 -40.09 2.63
N GLU A 180 15.65 -41.18 3.19
CA GLU A 180 16.29 -41.97 4.26
C GLU A 180 17.76 -42.26 3.98
#